data_AF-A0AAN4ZJ44-F1
#
_entry.id   AF-A0AAN4ZJ44-F1
#
_cell.length_a   1.000
_cell.length_b   1.000
_cell.length_c   1.000
_cell.angle_alpha   90.00
_cell.angle_beta   90.00
_cell.angle_gamma   90.00
#
_symmetry.space_group_name_H-M   'P 1'
#
loop_
_entity.id
_entity.type
_entity.pdbx_description
1 polymer ?
#
loop_
_entity_poly.entity_id
_entity_poly.type
_entity_poly.pdbx_seq_one_letter_code
_entity_poly.pdbx_strand_id
1 'polypeptide(L)'
;KHNNKNNNNSQLKLLADRFPVQMRKILEDLVADVDDCVGKERSDALNSLKDCASASPESIVKLLLNPPAHQSDQRKVSIEVLLDAVDPRDGDDAVAAASILLLLLQPPVSMQDCRRIRRKWMTVERTRRLLKSALHHTDALPKKRTILVETLKKYGSKSAFLDAGGMQALLRYLDKNTNEKGS
;
A
#
# COMPACT_ATOMS: atom_id res chain seq x y z
N LYS A 1 20.79 16.39 -0.67
CA LYS A 1 20.37 15.34 0.31
C LYS A 1 19.92 14.01 -0.37
N HIS A 2 20.54 13.56 -1.46
CA HIS A 2 20.14 12.31 -2.16
C HIS A 2 21.02 11.09 -1.88
N ASN A 3 22.23 11.24 -1.33
CA ASN A 3 23.14 10.10 -1.10
C ASN A 3 22.72 9.17 0.06
N ASN A 4 22.06 9.66 1.10
CA ASN A 4 21.76 8.83 2.27
C ASN A 4 20.67 7.78 2.01
N LYS A 5 19.68 8.11 1.17
CA LYS A 5 18.55 7.20 0.92
C LYS A 5 18.95 6.00 0.05
N ASN A 6 19.82 6.21 -0.92
CA ASN A 6 20.39 5.12 -1.73
C ASN A 6 21.29 4.20 -0.92
N ASN A 7 22.01 4.74 0.08
CA ASN A 7 22.89 3.97 0.96
C ASN A 7 22.10 3.11 1.97
N ASN A 8 20.97 3.63 2.46
CA ASN A 8 20.09 2.86 3.35
C ASN A 8 19.39 1.72 2.59
N ASN A 9 18.92 1.98 1.36
CA ASN A 9 18.32 0.95 0.51
C ASN A 9 19.31 -0.16 0.14
N SER A 10 20.59 0.18 -0.11
CA SER A 10 21.62 -0.82 -0.38
C SER A 10 21.94 -1.67 0.85
N GLN A 11 21.95 -1.08 2.05
CA GLN A 11 22.13 -1.82 3.31
C GLN A 11 20.95 -2.74 3.63
N LEU A 12 19.70 -2.29 3.44
CA LEU A 12 18.51 -3.13 3.63
C LEU A 12 18.50 -4.30 2.64
N LYS A 13 18.91 -4.06 1.39
CA LYS A 13 19.05 -5.13 0.39
C LYS A 13 20.14 -6.12 0.78
N LEU A 14 21.31 -5.63 1.21
CA LEU A 14 22.38 -6.50 1.72
C LEU A 14 21.94 -7.33 2.92
N LEU A 15 21.14 -6.76 3.83
CA LEU A 15 20.59 -7.48 4.97
C LEU A 15 19.57 -8.54 4.53
N ALA A 16 18.68 -8.22 3.57
CA ALA A 16 17.74 -9.18 3.02
C ALA A 16 18.45 -10.36 2.31
N ASP A 17 19.50 -10.06 1.56
CA ASP A 17 20.26 -11.06 0.79
C ASP A 17 21.14 -11.93 1.71
N ARG A 18 21.76 -11.33 2.74
CA ARG A 18 22.72 -12.02 3.63
C ARG A 18 22.06 -12.70 4.83
N PHE A 19 20.93 -12.17 5.30
CA PHE A 19 20.23 -12.58 6.52
C PHE A 19 18.71 -12.69 6.30
N PRO A 20 18.25 -13.58 5.40
CA PRO A 20 16.84 -13.65 4.99
C PRO A 20 15.89 -14.04 6.12
N VAL A 21 16.35 -14.81 7.11
CA VAL A 21 15.53 -15.21 8.28
C VAL A 21 15.30 -14.01 9.21
N GLN A 22 16.35 -13.23 9.48
CA GLN A 22 16.24 -12.01 10.29
C GLN A 22 15.39 -10.96 9.57
N MET A 23 15.61 -10.77 8.27
CA MET A 23 14.80 -9.86 7.45
C MET A 23 13.33 -10.26 7.49
N ARG A 24 13.02 -11.55 7.36
CA ARG A 24 11.65 -12.05 7.47
C ARG A 24 11.01 -11.69 8.81
N LYS A 25 11.72 -11.86 9.93
CA LYS A 25 11.21 -11.51 11.26
C LYS A 25 10.92 -10.02 11.39
N ILE A 26 11.84 -9.17 10.92
CA ILE A 26 11.64 -7.71 10.89
C ILE A 26 10.39 -7.34 10.10
N LEU A 27 10.19 -7.98 8.94
CA LEU A 27 9.00 -7.74 8.11
C LEU A 27 7.71 -8.26 8.78
N GLU A 28 7.77 -9.38 9.50
CA GLU A 28 6.64 -9.90 10.29
C GLU A 28 6.25 -8.91 11.39
N ASP A 29 7.23 -8.41 12.15
CA ASP A 29 7.01 -7.42 13.21
C ASP A 29 6.42 -6.11 12.63
N LEU A 30 7.01 -5.58 11.55
CA LEU A 30 6.50 -4.38 10.89
C LEU A 30 5.07 -4.52 10.38
N VAL A 31 4.70 -5.67 9.79
CA VAL A 31 3.33 -5.88 9.30
C VAL A 31 2.37 -6.05 10.46
N ALA A 32 2.78 -6.68 11.57
CA ALA A 32 1.98 -6.75 12.77
C ALA A 32 1.75 -5.36 13.39
N ASP A 33 2.79 -4.53 13.46
CA ASP A 33 2.68 -3.15 13.98
C ASP A 33 1.71 -2.29 13.13
N VAL A 34 1.63 -2.54 11.82
CA VAL A 34 0.64 -1.84 10.96
C VAL A 34 -0.80 -2.24 11.28
N ASP A 35 -1.03 -3.48 11.73
CA ASP A 35 -2.35 -4.01 12.10
C ASP A 35 -2.73 -3.63 13.54
N ASP A 36 -1.78 -3.73 14.48
CA ASP A 36 -2.01 -3.62 15.92
C ASP A 36 -1.89 -2.18 16.46
N CYS A 37 -1.06 -1.33 15.85
CA CYS A 37 -0.78 0.02 16.36
C CYS A 37 -1.61 1.12 15.68
N VAL A 38 -1.62 2.32 16.28
CA VAL A 38 -2.28 3.52 15.74
C VAL A 38 -1.38 4.75 15.84
N GLY A 39 -1.67 5.78 15.03
CA GLY A 39 -0.93 7.04 15.05
C GLY A 39 0.53 6.85 14.65
N LYS A 40 1.45 7.47 15.40
CA LYS A 40 2.87 7.56 15.02
C LYS A 40 3.54 6.19 14.83
N GLU A 41 3.25 5.22 15.70
CA GLU A 41 3.86 3.89 15.61
C GLU A 41 3.50 3.19 14.29
N ARG A 42 2.22 3.26 13.90
CA ARG A 42 1.74 2.75 12.61
C ARG A 42 2.37 3.50 11.43
N SER A 43 2.49 4.82 11.53
CA SER A 43 3.17 5.62 10.50
C SER A 43 4.64 5.25 10.35
N ASP A 44 5.36 5.05 11.46
CA ASP A 44 6.76 4.66 11.47
C ASP A 44 6.91 3.25 10.86
N ALA A 45 6.05 2.29 11.24
CA ALA A 45 6.02 0.95 10.68
C ALA A 45 5.75 0.96 9.16
N LEU A 46 4.78 1.74 8.68
CA LEU A 46 4.49 1.91 7.25
C LEU A 46 5.68 2.50 6.49
N ASN A 47 6.38 3.49 7.06
CA ASN A 47 7.54 4.10 6.42
C ASN A 47 8.73 3.12 6.37
N SER A 48 8.99 2.39 7.44
CA SER A 48 10.01 1.33 7.48
C SER A 48 9.69 0.21 6.49
N LEU A 49 8.43 -0.22 6.41
CA LEU A 49 7.99 -1.23 5.47
C LEU A 49 8.08 -0.75 4.02
N LYS A 50 7.83 0.54 3.77
CA LYS A 50 8.04 1.17 2.46
C LYS A 50 9.50 1.21 2.05
N ASP A 51 10.42 1.52 2.96
CA ASP A 51 11.85 1.45 2.67
C ASP A 51 12.27 0.00 2.36
N CYS A 52 11.74 -0.98 3.10
CA CYS A 52 11.94 -2.40 2.80
C CYS A 52 11.37 -2.79 1.43
N ALA A 53 10.17 -2.32 1.07
CA ALA A 53 9.54 -2.55 -0.23
C ALA A 53 10.33 -1.92 -1.39
N SER A 54 10.99 -0.80 -1.13
CA SER A 54 11.86 -0.17 -2.12
C SER A 54 13.18 -0.93 -2.32
N ALA A 55 13.69 -1.60 -1.27
CA ALA A 55 14.98 -2.27 -1.30
C ALA A 55 14.88 -3.75 -1.74
N SER A 56 13.86 -4.46 -1.26
CA SER A 56 13.65 -5.91 -1.47
C SER A 56 12.16 -6.24 -1.53
N PRO A 57 11.42 -5.81 -2.58
CA PRO A 57 9.99 -6.06 -2.71
C PRO A 57 9.65 -7.56 -2.75
N GLU A 58 10.52 -8.42 -3.29
CA GLU A 58 10.28 -9.86 -3.40
C GLU A 58 10.24 -10.55 -2.03
N SER A 59 11.04 -10.07 -1.07
CA SER A 59 11.03 -10.59 0.31
C SER A 59 9.69 -10.32 0.98
N ILE A 60 9.16 -9.11 0.78
CA ILE A 60 7.83 -8.74 1.29
C ILE A 60 6.74 -9.55 0.59
N VAL A 61 6.78 -9.66 -0.74
CA VAL A 61 5.80 -10.45 -1.49
C VAL A 61 5.78 -11.90 -1.02
N LYS A 62 6.94 -12.53 -0.83
CA LYS A 62 7.03 -13.91 -0.33
C LYS A 62 6.39 -14.06 1.04
N LEU A 63 6.62 -13.12 1.95
CA LEU A 63 6.00 -13.12 3.27
C LEU A 63 4.48 -12.94 3.20
N LEU A 64 4.00 -11.92 2.50
CA LEU A 64 2.58 -11.56 2.45
C LEU A 64 1.72 -12.59 1.68
N LEU A 65 2.33 -13.33 0.75
CA LEU A 65 1.66 -14.41 0.02
C LEU A 65 1.75 -15.77 0.73
N ASN A 66 2.81 -16.01 1.51
CA ASN A 66 3.04 -17.25 2.24
C ASN A 66 3.35 -16.94 3.71
N PRO A 67 2.33 -16.52 4.49
CA PRO A 67 2.51 -16.20 5.89
C PRO A 67 3.02 -17.41 6.69
N PRO A 68 3.73 -17.19 7.81
CA PRO A 68 4.12 -18.28 8.70
C PRO A 68 2.90 -19.08 9.16
N ALA A 69 3.03 -20.41 9.23
CA ALA A 69 1.91 -21.33 9.39
C ALA A 69 1.14 -21.16 10.72
N HIS A 70 1.72 -20.55 11.75
CA HIS A 70 1.08 -20.35 13.05
C HIS A 70 1.69 -19.15 13.78
N GLN A 71 0.89 -18.11 14.07
CA GLN A 71 1.11 -17.18 15.18
C GLN A 71 -0.23 -16.58 15.62
N SER A 72 -0.91 -17.26 16.55
CA SER A 72 -2.15 -16.86 17.25
C SER A 72 -3.34 -16.44 16.37
N ASP A 73 -4.56 -16.56 16.88
CA ASP A 73 -5.77 -16.09 16.17
C ASP A 73 -5.83 -14.55 15.99
N GLN A 74 -4.79 -13.82 16.41
CA GLN A 74 -4.80 -12.35 16.50
C GLN A 74 -3.89 -11.63 15.50
N ARG A 75 -2.75 -12.19 15.07
CA ARG A 75 -1.79 -11.44 14.22
C ARG A 75 -1.92 -11.77 12.75
N LYS A 76 -2.39 -10.81 11.95
CA LYS A 76 -2.52 -10.99 10.49
C LYS A 76 -1.26 -10.52 9.76
N VAL A 77 -0.28 -11.39 9.58
CA VAL A 77 0.81 -11.10 8.62
C VAL A 77 0.32 -11.41 7.20
N SER A 78 -0.44 -10.52 6.58
CA SER A 78 -0.96 -10.73 5.23
C SER A 78 -1.01 -9.46 4.41
N ILE A 79 -1.08 -9.59 3.09
CA ILE A 79 -1.28 -8.43 2.21
C ILE A 79 -2.50 -7.60 2.66
N GLU A 80 -3.52 -8.23 3.25
CA GLU A 80 -4.77 -7.59 3.66
C GLU A 80 -4.58 -6.46 4.65
N VAL A 81 -3.58 -6.54 5.52
CA VAL A 81 -3.22 -5.44 6.43
C VAL A 81 -2.87 -4.17 5.65
N LEU A 82 -2.06 -4.31 4.60
CA LEU A 82 -1.75 -3.18 3.71
C LEU A 82 -2.96 -2.71 2.92
N LEU A 83 -3.89 -3.62 2.56
CA LEU A 83 -5.13 -3.27 1.87
C LEU A 83 -6.04 -2.43 2.77
N ASP A 84 -6.20 -2.86 4.02
CA ASP A 84 -7.04 -2.21 5.02
C ASP A 84 -6.44 -0.90 5.49
N ALA A 85 -5.11 -0.76 5.45
CA ALA A 85 -4.41 0.47 5.76
C ALA A 85 -4.61 1.61 4.74
N VAL A 86 -5.22 1.34 3.58
CA VAL A 86 -5.60 2.39 2.63
C VAL A 86 -6.98 2.97 2.99
N ASP A 87 -7.10 3.53 4.19
CA ASP A 87 -8.32 4.18 4.68
C ASP A 87 -8.30 5.70 4.36
N PRO A 88 -9.41 6.29 3.88
CA PRO A 88 -9.48 7.72 3.59
C PRO A 88 -9.21 8.63 4.80
N ARG A 89 -9.39 8.13 6.04
CA ARG A 89 -9.16 8.88 7.28
C ARG A 89 -7.69 8.90 7.70
N ASP A 90 -6.88 8.01 7.14
CA ASP A 90 -5.51 7.76 7.60
C ASP A 90 -4.48 8.64 6.90
N GLY A 91 -4.90 9.62 6.09
CA GLY A 91 -4.01 10.68 5.62
C GLY A 91 -2.76 10.15 4.89
N ASP A 92 -1.60 10.38 5.48
CA ASP A 92 -0.30 10.00 4.93
C ASP A 92 -0.01 8.50 5.03
N ASP A 93 -0.60 7.81 6.00
CA ASP A 93 -0.49 6.37 6.15
C ASP A 93 -1.16 5.65 4.98
N ALA A 94 -2.32 6.13 4.53
CA ALA A 94 -2.99 5.62 3.34
C ALA A 94 -2.12 5.76 2.09
N VAL A 95 -1.36 6.86 1.97
CA VAL A 95 -0.42 7.10 0.87
C VAL A 95 0.80 6.19 0.99
N ALA A 96 1.31 5.96 2.21
CA ALA A 96 2.41 5.05 2.46
C ALA A 96 2.03 3.60 2.11
N ALA A 97 0.89 3.12 2.60
CA ALA A 97 0.33 1.81 2.28
C ALA A 97 0.16 1.65 0.75
N ALA A 98 -0.50 2.61 0.09
CA ALA A 98 -0.65 2.63 -1.37
C ALA A 98 0.69 2.61 -2.12
N SER A 99 1.69 3.33 -1.61
CA SER A 99 3.05 3.31 -2.19
C SER A 99 3.69 1.92 -2.08
N ILE A 100 3.58 1.25 -0.92
CA ILE A 100 4.09 -0.10 -0.72
C ILE A 100 3.44 -1.03 -1.74
N LEU A 101 2.12 -0.98 -1.85
CA LEU A 101 1.36 -1.82 -2.78
C LEU A 101 1.81 -1.62 -4.23
N LEU A 102 2.05 -0.37 -4.67
CA LEU A 102 2.58 -0.11 -6.00
C LEU A 102 3.96 -0.74 -6.22
N LEU A 103 4.86 -0.66 -5.24
CA LEU A 103 6.18 -1.27 -5.31
C LEU A 103 6.10 -2.79 -5.45
N LEU A 104 5.12 -3.44 -4.79
CA LEU A 104 4.91 -4.89 -4.88
C LEU A 104 4.36 -5.34 -6.26
N LEU A 105 3.96 -4.43 -7.15
CA LEU A 105 3.56 -4.74 -8.54
C LEU A 105 4.59 -4.35 -9.58
N GLN A 106 5.78 -3.94 -9.17
CA GLN A 106 6.86 -3.52 -10.06
C GLN A 106 7.97 -4.56 -10.10
N PRO A 107 8.77 -4.59 -11.19
CA PRO A 107 10.01 -5.36 -11.19
C PRO A 107 10.86 -5.02 -9.94
N PRO A 108 11.46 -6.02 -9.29
CA PRO A 108 11.75 -7.36 -9.81
C PRO A 108 10.70 -8.45 -9.44
N VAL A 109 9.54 -8.06 -8.89
CA VAL A 109 8.48 -9.02 -8.53
C VAL A 109 7.97 -9.78 -9.76
N SER A 110 7.80 -11.10 -9.62
CA SER A 110 7.34 -11.95 -10.72
C SER A 110 5.92 -11.60 -11.16
N MET A 111 5.63 -11.73 -12.45
CA MET A 111 4.28 -11.50 -12.98
C MET A 111 3.23 -12.44 -12.36
N GLN A 112 3.62 -13.65 -11.97
CA GLN A 112 2.74 -14.59 -11.30
C GLN A 112 2.34 -14.09 -9.90
N ASP A 113 3.29 -13.57 -9.13
CA ASP A 113 3.01 -13.03 -7.80
C ASP A 113 2.21 -11.73 -7.89
N CYS A 114 2.54 -10.84 -8.82
CA CYS A 114 1.74 -9.65 -9.13
C CYS A 114 0.27 -10.01 -9.39
N ARG A 115 0.00 -11.08 -10.17
CA ARG A 115 -1.37 -11.56 -10.41
C ARG A 115 -2.03 -12.09 -9.13
N ARG A 116 -1.31 -12.83 -8.28
CA ARG A 116 -1.83 -13.33 -7.00
C ARG A 116 -2.21 -12.19 -6.06
N ILE A 117 -1.35 -11.17 -5.94
CA ILE A 117 -1.59 -9.99 -5.11
C ILE A 117 -2.82 -9.22 -5.63
N ARG A 118 -2.90 -8.97 -6.95
CA ARG A 118 -4.06 -8.30 -7.55
C ARG A 118 -5.38 -9.01 -7.26
N ARG A 119 -5.42 -10.35 -7.35
CA ARG A 119 -6.64 -11.11 -7.01
C ARG A 119 -7.11 -10.90 -5.58
N LYS A 120 -6.18 -10.76 -4.61
CA LYS A 120 -6.53 -10.43 -3.23
C LYS A 120 -7.05 -8.99 -3.08
N TRP A 121 -6.65 -8.07 -3.95
CA TRP A 121 -7.11 -6.67 -3.95
C TRP A 121 -8.51 -6.48 -4.54
N MET A 122 -8.87 -7.22 -5.60
CA MET A 122 -10.01 -6.95 -6.51
C MET A 122 -11.41 -7.17 -5.89
N THR A 123 -11.67 -6.67 -4.68
CA THR A 123 -13.01 -6.60 -4.09
C THR A 123 -13.63 -5.22 -4.29
N VAL A 124 -14.96 -5.18 -4.38
CA VAL A 124 -15.72 -3.93 -4.53
C VAL A 124 -15.47 -3.00 -3.34
N GLU A 125 -15.42 -3.54 -2.13
CA GLU A 125 -15.25 -2.75 -0.91
C GLU A 125 -13.85 -2.12 -0.81
N ARG A 126 -12.78 -2.85 -1.11
CA ARG A 126 -11.41 -2.30 -1.12
C ARG A 126 -11.25 -1.24 -2.21
N THR A 127 -11.87 -1.47 -3.37
CA THR A 127 -11.92 -0.49 -4.47
C THR A 127 -12.65 0.78 -4.04
N ARG A 128 -13.78 0.65 -3.33
CA ARG A 128 -14.56 1.77 -2.79
C ARG A 128 -13.77 2.58 -1.75
N ARG A 129 -13.05 1.93 -0.84
CA ARG A 129 -12.20 2.62 0.15
C ARG A 129 -11.11 3.43 -0.51
N LEU A 130 -10.33 2.83 -1.41
CA LEU A 130 -9.26 3.52 -2.14
C LEU A 130 -9.81 4.67 -3.01
N LEU A 131 -10.97 4.48 -3.64
CA LEU A 131 -11.65 5.54 -4.39
C LEU A 131 -11.99 6.73 -3.48
N LYS A 132 -12.55 6.47 -2.29
CA LYS A 132 -12.81 7.53 -1.31
C LYS A 132 -11.51 8.21 -0.89
N SER A 133 -10.44 7.45 -0.61
CA SER A 133 -9.13 8.01 -0.27
C SER A 133 -8.60 8.90 -1.40
N ALA A 134 -8.68 8.45 -2.65
CA ALA A 134 -8.19 9.24 -3.78
C ALA A 134 -8.96 10.55 -3.99
N LEU A 135 -10.28 10.55 -3.79
CA LEU A 135 -11.15 11.69 -4.10
C LEU A 135 -11.36 12.65 -2.93
N HIS A 136 -11.33 12.17 -1.70
CA HIS A 136 -11.68 12.95 -0.50
C HIS A 136 -10.49 13.26 0.41
N HIS A 137 -9.27 12.86 0.06
CA HIS A 137 -8.08 13.31 0.79
C HIS A 137 -7.93 14.82 0.61
N THR A 138 -8.35 15.55 1.66
CA THR A 138 -8.49 17.01 1.73
C THR A 138 -7.13 17.72 1.82
N ASP A 139 -6.08 17.02 2.26
CA ASP A 139 -4.72 17.56 2.43
C ASP A 139 -3.72 17.10 1.37
N ALA A 140 -4.18 16.36 0.35
CA ALA A 140 -3.30 15.80 -0.66
C ALA A 140 -2.79 16.87 -1.63
N LEU A 141 -1.59 17.39 -1.35
CA LEU A 141 -0.67 17.86 -2.39
C LEU A 141 -0.82 16.95 -3.63
N PRO A 142 -0.89 17.48 -4.87
CA PRO A 142 -1.25 16.70 -6.06
C PRO A 142 -0.53 15.36 -6.20
N LYS A 143 0.73 15.28 -5.75
CA LYS A 143 1.55 14.07 -5.72
C LYS A 143 0.96 12.92 -4.90
N LYS A 144 0.35 13.19 -3.74
CA LYS A 144 -0.27 12.17 -2.86
C LYS A 144 -1.49 11.55 -3.52
N ARG A 145 -2.34 12.39 -4.15
CA ARG A 145 -3.51 11.94 -4.91
C ARG A 145 -3.12 11.08 -6.11
N THR A 146 -2.04 11.44 -6.82
CA THR A 146 -1.53 10.63 -7.94
C THR A 146 -1.19 9.20 -7.53
N ILE A 147 -0.54 9.00 -6.37
CA ILE A 147 -0.20 7.66 -5.86
C ILE A 147 -1.47 6.82 -5.64
N LEU A 148 -2.50 7.40 -5.02
CA LEU A 148 -3.77 6.70 -4.76
C LEU A 148 -4.49 6.34 -6.07
N VAL A 149 -4.53 7.26 -7.04
CA VAL A 149 -5.10 7.02 -8.38
C VAL A 149 -4.32 5.96 -9.14
N GLU A 150 -2.99 5.99 -9.09
CA GLU A 150 -2.15 4.99 -9.75
C GLU A 150 -2.35 3.60 -9.13
N THR A 151 -2.48 3.54 -7.81
CA THR A 151 -2.83 2.30 -7.09
C THR A 151 -4.16 1.76 -7.60
N LEU A 152 -5.17 2.62 -7.73
CA LEU A 152 -6.49 2.24 -8.23
C LEU A 152 -6.42 1.70 -9.66
N LYS A 153 -5.60 2.30 -10.52
CA LYS A 153 -5.38 1.83 -11.89
C LYS A 153 -4.65 0.48 -11.96
N LYS A 154 -3.67 0.25 -11.08
CA LYS A 154 -2.83 -0.95 -11.11
C LYS A 154 -3.50 -2.16 -10.48
N TYR A 155 -4.35 -1.93 -9.48
CA TYR A 155 -4.99 -2.97 -8.67
C TYR A 155 -6.49 -3.13 -8.91
N GLY A 156 -7.17 -2.07 -9.37
CA GLY A 156 -8.59 -2.10 -9.64
C GLY A 156 -8.94 -2.98 -10.83
N SER A 157 -10.06 -3.69 -10.74
CA SER A 157 -10.72 -4.27 -11.91
C SER A 157 -11.76 -3.28 -12.44
N LYS A 158 -11.98 -3.26 -13.76
CA LYS A 158 -13.01 -2.40 -14.34
C LYS A 158 -14.39 -2.69 -13.74
N SER A 159 -14.74 -3.97 -13.56
CA SER A 159 -16.01 -4.36 -12.94
C SER A 159 -16.13 -3.86 -11.50
N ALA A 160 -15.14 -4.14 -10.64
CA ALA A 160 -15.16 -3.72 -9.25
C ALA A 160 -15.17 -2.19 -9.11
N PHE A 161 -14.51 -1.46 -10.01
CA PHE A 161 -14.56 0.00 -10.05
C PHE A 161 -15.97 0.51 -10.37
N LEU A 162 -16.63 -0.07 -11.36
CA LEU A 162 -18.01 0.29 -11.71
C LEU A 162 -18.97 -0.05 -10.56
N ASP A 163 -18.87 -1.25 -10.00
CA ASP A 163 -19.70 -1.73 -8.89
C ASP A 163 -19.47 -0.93 -7.59
N ALA A 164 -18.27 -0.38 -7.42
CA ALA A 164 -17.94 0.52 -6.30
C ALA A 164 -18.55 1.92 -6.45
N GLY A 165 -19.21 2.23 -7.57
CA GLY A 165 -19.73 3.57 -7.89
C GLY A 165 -18.64 4.51 -8.42
N GLY A 166 -17.55 3.97 -8.97
CA GLY A 166 -16.38 4.70 -9.45
C GLY A 166 -16.69 5.87 -10.36
N MET A 167 -17.53 5.64 -11.37
CA MET A 167 -17.91 6.68 -12.34
C MET A 167 -18.68 7.83 -11.68
N GLN A 168 -19.64 7.51 -10.81
CA GLN A 168 -20.45 8.51 -10.12
C GLN A 168 -19.61 9.36 -9.18
N ALA A 169 -18.67 8.73 -8.45
CA ALA A 169 -17.76 9.44 -7.56
C ALA A 169 -16.82 10.38 -8.32
N LEU A 170 -16.30 9.94 -9.48
CA LEU A 170 -15.46 10.78 -10.34
C LEU A 170 -16.22 11.98 -10.89
N LEU A 171 -17.44 11.78 -11.41
CA LEU A 171 -18.25 12.88 -11.93
C LEU A 171 -18.54 13.92 -10.84
N ARG A 172 -18.99 13.48 -9.65
CA ARG A 172 -19.23 14.38 -8.51
C ARG A 172 -17.97 15.14 -8.09
N TYR A 173 -16.81 14.49 -8.13
CA TYR A 173 -15.55 15.13 -7.81
C TYR A 173 -15.17 16.22 -8.84
N LEU A 174 -15.38 15.96 -10.13
CA LEU A 174 -15.14 16.94 -11.19
C LEU A 174 -16.13 18.11 -11.12
N ASP A 175 -17.40 17.85 -10.85
CA ASP A 175 -18.44 18.88 -10.68
C ASP A 175 -18.14 19.78 -9.47
N LYS A 176 -17.67 19.22 -8.36
CA LYS A 176 -17.30 20.00 -7.16
C LYS A 176 -16.12 20.94 -7.44
N ASN A 177 -15.09 20.46 -8.13
CA ASN A 177 -13.90 21.27 -8.44
C ASN A 177 -14.17 22.34 -9.51
N THR A 178 -15.13 22.14 -10.40
CA THR A 178 -15.52 23.15 -11.40
C THR A 178 -16.29 24.30 -10.74
N ASN A 179 -17.17 23.99 -9.77
CA ASN A 179 -17.87 25.01 -8.99
C ASN A 179 -16.93 25.80 -8.05
N GLU A 180 -15.92 25.16 -7.45
CA GLU A 180 -14.94 25.84 -6.58
C GLU A 180 -13.93 26.72 -7.35
N LYS A 181 -13.75 26.52 -8.65
CA LYS A 181 -12.88 27.34 -9.51
C LYS A 181 -13.61 28.37 -10.37
N GLY A 182 -14.95 28.38 -10.30
CA GLY A 182 -15.82 29.26 -11.08
C GLY A 182 -16.39 30.45 -10.28
N SER A 183 -15.81 30.78 -9.13
CA SER A 183 -16.18 31.95 -8.31
C SER A 183 -14.96 32.81 -8.00
#